data_AF-A0A5B0BFZ2-F1
#
_entry.id   AF-A0A5B0BFZ2-F1
#
_cell.length_a   1.000
_cell.length_b   1.000
_cell.length_c   1.000
_cell.angle_alpha   90.00
_cell.angle_beta   90.00
_cell.angle_gamma   90.00
#
_symmetry.space_group_name_H-M   'P 1'
#
loop_
_entity.id
_entity.type
_entity.pdbx_description
1 polymer ?
#
loop_
_entity_poly.entity_id
_entity_poly.type
_entity_poly.pdbx_seq_one_letter_code
_entity_poly.pdbx_strand_id
1 'polypeptide(L)'
;FKPIWESYSKAGFVERYTSLQLAYAQGFGNVLYGLWDGIAQLYKWLADVKPNSEKLLQYLSQTELEALLQLSNEAIANGLLILSDEPLLFIYLSAMVSWMRMLPPHYLIELLSEITAEVLLNLLLLRAIGGMGVAVRMGTQVLGKVKSGRARKWLEQMARLGGTARMDGHAEVLKPVSLKSHAVPVKAASVPLKVGADEVSNPAPMVREPKTARTSLVKQEPVDDVPSSAKNPNGDAAASADKTATNGCPVSMVTGEELLTLTDGELDGLLPFAWTRVYRTSAVEVDCGLGFGWSHSLAQRLSVIGESVVWTDHENRSTTFVLPTVSRPAISNSLAEAAIYLGSVPDELVLAQASHFYHFRDGVLTSISDAYDNRLRISRDHSGRIQRLDNGVGRGLLLRYDRGHIVAVDYQVQRAEEYQEYVWVTELNVVSYRYDDAGRLIEATNAVGESERYRYDDQQVILERELAGGASFFWEWERSGKAARCMRHWASFSQMDTRYAWDDNGSVTVHNADGSQEVYVHDQRARLVQRIDPDGAEHFKSYDDKGRLTVEQDPLGAVTAYQYDEAGR
;
A
#
# COMPACT_ATOMS: atom_id res chain seq x y z
N PHE A 1 -20.57 7.61 21.44
CA PHE A 1 -21.07 8.98 21.21
C PHE A 1 -20.69 10.00 22.30
N LYS A 2 -20.69 9.66 23.59
CA LYS A 2 -20.35 10.60 24.68
C LYS A 2 -19.03 11.39 24.47
N PRO A 3 -17.91 10.78 24.03
CA PRO A 3 -16.66 11.52 23.79
C PRO A 3 -16.76 12.50 22.62
N ILE A 4 -17.48 12.11 21.57
CA ILE A 4 -17.71 12.93 20.37
C ILE A 4 -18.57 14.15 20.71
N TRP A 5 -19.61 13.96 21.53
CA TRP A 5 -20.45 15.05 22.03
C TRP A 5 -19.70 15.98 22.98
N GLU A 6 -18.84 15.46 23.85
CA GLU A 6 -17.98 16.29 24.70
C GLU A 6 -16.99 17.12 23.87
N SER A 7 -16.38 16.54 22.82
CA SER A 7 -15.53 17.27 21.89
C SER A 7 -16.29 18.36 21.13
N TYR A 8 -17.44 18.02 20.54
CA TYR A 8 -18.27 18.95 19.77
C TYR A 8 -18.84 20.10 20.63
N SER A 9 -19.28 19.79 21.86
CA SER A 9 -19.83 20.81 22.77
C SER A 9 -18.77 21.79 23.28
N LYS A 10 -17.51 21.34 23.42
CA LYS A 10 -16.37 22.18 23.82
C LYS A 10 -15.82 23.04 22.67
N ALA A 11 -16.04 22.68 21.41
CA ALA A 11 -15.57 23.42 20.24
C ALA A 11 -16.24 24.80 20.07
N GLY A 12 -15.57 25.74 19.41
CA GLY A 12 -16.11 27.07 19.11
C GLY A 12 -17.29 27.05 18.11
N PHE A 13 -18.02 28.16 17.96
CA PHE A 13 -19.12 28.25 16.98
C PHE A 13 -18.64 27.99 15.54
N VAL A 14 -17.51 28.61 15.15
CA VAL A 14 -16.94 28.47 13.79
C VAL A 14 -16.52 27.03 13.51
N GLU A 15 -15.88 26.37 14.48
CA GLU A 15 -15.45 24.97 14.37
C GLU A 15 -16.65 24.02 14.26
N ARG A 16 -17.66 24.19 15.11
CA ARG A 16 -18.91 23.42 15.02
C ARG A 16 -19.59 23.62 13.68
N TYR A 17 -19.79 24.87 13.26
CA TYR A 17 -20.44 25.19 11.99
C TYR A 17 -19.68 24.58 10.80
N THR A 18 -18.35 24.74 10.77
CA THR A 18 -17.50 24.19 9.71
C THR A 18 -17.52 22.67 9.70
N SER A 19 -17.46 22.02 10.87
CA SER A 19 -17.53 20.56 10.99
C SER A 19 -18.85 19.98 10.45
N LEU A 20 -19.99 20.66 10.69
CA LEU A 20 -21.29 20.26 10.16
C LEU A 20 -21.35 20.41 8.64
N GLN A 21 -20.85 21.53 8.11
CA GLN A 21 -20.78 21.75 6.67
C GLN A 21 -19.85 20.75 5.97
N LEU A 22 -18.71 20.43 6.59
CA LEU A 22 -17.76 19.44 6.07
C LEU A 22 -18.36 18.03 6.05
N ALA A 23 -18.96 17.60 7.18
CA ALA A 23 -19.62 16.29 7.27
C ALA A 23 -20.75 16.16 6.25
N TYR A 24 -21.49 17.25 6.02
CA TYR A 24 -22.54 17.31 5.01
C TYR A 24 -22.00 17.23 3.58
N ALA A 25 -20.94 17.99 3.27
CA ALA A 25 -20.27 17.94 1.98
C ALA A 25 -19.67 16.54 1.70
N GLN A 26 -19.12 15.87 2.73
CA GLN A 26 -18.67 14.49 2.64
C GLN A 26 -19.82 13.52 2.36
N GLY A 27 -20.96 13.67 3.04
CA GLY A 27 -22.17 12.87 2.79
C GLY A 27 -22.66 13.02 1.34
N PHE A 28 -22.72 14.25 0.83
CA PHE A 28 -23.06 14.52 -0.57
C PHE A 28 -22.01 13.96 -1.55
N GLY A 29 -20.71 14.08 -1.22
CA GLY A 29 -19.63 13.47 -1.98
C GLY A 29 -19.83 11.96 -2.12
N ASN A 30 -20.14 11.26 -1.03
CA ASN A 30 -20.42 9.82 -1.06
C ASN A 30 -21.62 9.46 -1.94
N VAL A 31 -22.66 10.30 -1.98
CA VAL A 31 -23.80 10.13 -2.89
C VAL A 31 -23.36 10.26 -4.36
N LEU A 32 -22.47 11.19 -4.68
CA LEU A 32 -21.89 11.32 -6.03
C LEU A 32 -20.99 10.13 -6.39
N TYR A 33 -20.21 9.60 -5.46
CA TYR A 33 -19.44 8.36 -5.69
C TYR A 33 -20.38 7.19 -6.01
N GLY A 34 -21.46 7.01 -5.23
CA GLY A 34 -22.45 5.97 -5.47
C GLY A 34 -23.24 6.13 -6.78
N LEU A 35 -23.32 7.35 -7.34
CA LEU A 35 -23.92 7.58 -8.66
C LEU A 35 -23.15 6.86 -9.77
N TRP A 36 -21.82 6.76 -9.67
CA TRP A 36 -20.98 6.15 -10.70
C TRP A 36 -21.30 4.66 -10.89
N ASP A 37 -21.43 3.92 -9.78
CA ASP A 37 -21.88 2.52 -9.81
C ASP A 37 -23.29 2.39 -10.39
N GLY A 38 -24.16 3.35 -10.07
CA GLY A 38 -25.52 3.39 -10.58
C GLY A 38 -25.61 3.66 -12.09
N ILE A 39 -24.69 4.43 -12.69
CA ILE A 39 -24.64 4.64 -14.16
C ILE A 39 -24.36 3.32 -14.88
N ALA A 40 -23.42 2.51 -14.38
CA ALA A 40 -23.14 1.18 -14.94
C ALA A 40 -24.36 0.24 -14.84
N GLN A 41 -25.15 0.35 -13.78
CA GLN A 41 -26.40 -0.40 -13.64
C GLN A 41 -27.48 0.09 -14.61
N LEU A 42 -27.66 1.40 -14.74
CA LEU A 42 -28.59 2.01 -15.70
C LEU A 42 -28.28 1.58 -17.14
N TYR A 43 -26.99 1.57 -17.51
CA TYR A 43 -26.54 1.08 -18.80
C TYR A 43 -27.00 -0.37 -19.03
N LYS A 44 -26.79 -1.26 -18.06
CA LYS A 44 -27.23 -2.66 -18.14
C LYS A 44 -28.75 -2.80 -18.25
N TRP A 45 -29.51 -1.99 -17.51
CA TRP A 45 -30.98 -2.05 -17.54
C TRP A 45 -31.54 -1.57 -18.88
N LEU A 46 -30.96 -0.53 -19.48
CA LEU A 46 -31.41 -0.01 -20.76
C LEU A 46 -30.92 -0.83 -21.95
N ALA A 47 -29.79 -1.53 -21.82
CA ALA A 47 -29.29 -2.44 -22.86
C ALA A 47 -30.22 -3.65 -23.06
N ASP A 48 -30.93 -4.07 -22.01
CA ASP A 48 -31.95 -5.11 -22.10
C ASP A 48 -33.18 -4.73 -21.26
N VAL A 49 -34.06 -3.93 -21.85
CA VAL A 49 -35.21 -3.30 -21.18
C VAL A 49 -36.21 -4.35 -20.67
N LYS A 50 -36.47 -5.41 -21.45
CA LYS A 50 -37.52 -6.40 -21.17
C LYS A 50 -37.31 -7.14 -19.83
N PRO A 51 -36.17 -7.81 -19.56
CA PRO A 51 -35.93 -8.47 -18.28
C PRO A 51 -35.69 -7.50 -17.12
N ASN A 52 -35.43 -6.22 -17.39
CA ASN A 52 -35.21 -5.20 -16.35
C ASN A 52 -36.45 -4.29 -16.11
N SER A 53 -37.60 -4.65 -16.67
CA SER A 53 -38.86 -3.88 -16.58
C SER A 53 -39.27 -3.55 -15.14
N GLU A 54 -39.20 -4.53 -14.22
CA GLU A 54 -39.55 -4.31 -12.80
C GLU A 54 -38.64 -3.29 -12.11
N LYS A 55 -37.36 -3.26 -12.48
CA LYS A 55 -36.39 -2.30 -11.93
C LYS A 55 -36.62 -0.90 -12.51
N LEU A 56 -36.90 -0.81 -13.80
CA LEU A 56 -37.19 0.46 -14.48
C LEU A 56 -38.49 1.10 -14.00
N LEU A 57 -39.51 0.31 -13.61
CA LEU A 57 -40.76 0.81 -13.01
C LEU A 57 -40.58 1.50 -11.65
N GLN A 58 -39.41 1.35 -11.00
CA GLN A 58 -39.08 2.13 -9.80
C GLN A 58 -38.81 3.61 -10.14
N TYR A 59 -38.43 3.88 -11.39
CA TYR A 59 -38.00 5.19 -11.88
C TYR A 59 -38.95 5.78 -12.93
N LEU A 60 -39.77 4.94 -13.57
CA LEU A 60 -40.65 5.26 -14.69
C LEU A 60 -42.08 4.86 -14.41
N SER A 61 -43.03 5.54 -15.02
CA SER A 61 -44.43 5.12 -15.08
C SER A 61 -44.62 3.97 -16.08
N GLN A 62 -45.74 3.24 -15.94
CA GLN A 62 -46.07 2.13 -16.82
C GLN A 62 -46.18 2.55 -18.30
N THR A 63 -46.74 3.73 -18.56
CA THR A 63 -46.85 4.30 -19.91
C THR A 63 -45.49 4.67 -20.51
N GLU A 64 -44.53 5.11 -19.69
CA GLU A 64 -43.18 5.45 -20.15
C GLU A 64 -42.36 4.19 -20.44
N LEU A 65 -42.53 3.12 -19.65
CA LEU A 65 -41.91 1.82 -19.92
C LEU A 65 -42.46 1.19 -21.21
N GLU A 66 -43.78 1.25 -21.43
CA GLU A 66 -44.38 0.76 -22.67
C GLU A 66 -43.84 1.52 -23.91
N ALA A 67 -43.66 2.83 -23.80
CA ALA A 67 -43.02 3.63 -24.85
C ALA A 67 -41.56 3.22 -25.10
N LEU A 68 -40.80 2.92 -24.05
CA LEU A 68 -39.43 2.39 -24.17
C LEU A 68 -39.37 1.04 -24.87
N LEU A 69 -40.29 0.13 -24.55
CA LEU A 69 -40.34 -1.22 -25.17
C LEU A 69 -40.70 -1.18 -26.66
N GLN A 70 -41.28 -0.08 -27.14
CA GLN A 70 -41.61 0.14 -28.55
C GLN A 70 -40.48 0.82 -29.35
N LEU A 71 -39.37 1.20 -28.71
CA LEU A 71 -38.25 1.85 -29.38
C LEU A 71 -37.49 0.90 -30.30
N SER A 72 -36.87 1.46 -31.33
CA SER A 72 -35.95 0.72 -32.19
C SER A 72 -34.62 0.44 -31.47
N ASN A 73 -33.91 -0.60 -31.91
CA ASN A 73 -32.56 -0.90 -31.44
C ASN A 73 -31.61 0.30 -31.62
N GLU A 74 -31.81 1.12 -32.66
CA GLU A 74 -31.02 2.31 -32.91
C GLU A 74 -31.31 3.44 -31.90
N ALA A 75 -32.57 3.64 -31.52
CA ALA A 75 -32.93 4.61 -30.48
C ALA A 75 -32.35 4.21 -29.12
N ILE A 76 -32.41 2.92 -28.77
CA ILE A 76 -31.79 2.38 -27.55
C ILE A 76 -30.26 2.59 -27.59
N ALA A 77 -29.62 2.29 -28.73
CA ALA A 77 -28.18 2.50 -28.91
C ALA A 77 -27.78 3.98 -28.75
N ASN A 78 -28.57 4.93 -29.28
CA ASN A 78 -28.33 6.35 -29.10
C ASN A 78 -28.39 6.77 -27.61
N GLY A 79 -29.34 6.25 -26.83
CA GLY A 79 -29.40 6.56 -25.40
C GLY A 79 -28.30 5.89 -24.57
N LEU A 80 -27.85 4.68 -24.95
CA LEU A 80 -26.67 4.05 -24.34
C LEU A 80 -25.38 4.81 -24.65
N LEU A 81 -25.26 5.37 -25.85
CA LEU A 81 -24.13 6.22 -26.23
C LEU A 81 -24.03 7.46 -25.34
N ILE A 82 -25.15 8.10 -24.99
CA ILE A 82 -25.20 9.22 -24.06
C ILE A 82 -24.71 8.81 -22.66
N LEU A 83 -25.09 7.62 -22.19
CA LEU A 83 -24.62 7.08 -20.91
C LEU A 83 -23.14 6.71 -20.91
N SER A 84 -22.56 6.47 -22.08
CA SER A 84 -21.13 6.19 -22.25
C SER A 84 -20.26 7.44 -22.48
N ASP A 85 -20.87 8.60 -22.71
CA ASP A 85 -20.16 9.86 -22.94
C ASP A 85 -19.91 10.58 -21.61
N GLU A 86 -18.81 10.22 -20.94
CA GLU A 86 -18.44 10.76 -19.63
C GLU A 86 -18.25 12.30 -19.64
N PRO A 87 -17.61 12.93 -20.66
CA PRO A 87 -17.57 14.39 -20.78
C PRO A 87 -18.96 15.02 -20.82
N LEU A 88 -19.90 14.45 -21.59
CA LEU A 88 -21.26 14.95 -21.65
C LEU A 88 -21.98 14.81 -20.29
N LEU A 89 -21.83 13.67 -19.61
CA LEU A 89 -22.37 13.48 -18.26
C LEU A 89 -21.78 14.47 -17.26
N PHE A 90 -20.48 14.77 -17.35
CA PHE A 90 -19.83 15.79 -16.53
C PHE A 90 -20.37 17.20 -16.79
N ILE A 91 -20.64 17.55 -18.06
CA ILE A 91 -21.27 18.82 -18.42
C ILE A 91 -22.68 18.92 -17.80
N TYR A 92 -23.48 17.86 -17.88
CA TYR A 92 -24.80 17.84 -17.25
C TYR A 92 -24.73 18.01 -15.73
N LEU A 93 -23.82 17.28 -15.08
CA LEU A 93 -23.60 17.39 -13.65
C LEU A 93 -23.12 18.80 -13.26
N SER A 94 -22.19 19.37 -14.02
CA SER A 94 -21.67 20.72 -13.81
C SER A 94 -22.75 21.79 -13.98
N ALA A 95 -23.65 21.63 -14.96
CA ALA A 95 -24.79 22.51 -15.16
C ALA A 95 -25.78 22.41 -13.99
N MET A 96 -26.07 21.20 -13.50
CA MET A 96 -26.92 20.98 -12.32
C MET A 96 -26.30 21.64 -11.08
N VAL A 97 -25.00 21.42 -10.83
CA VAL A 97 -24.27 22.02 -9.70
C VAL A 97 -24.26 23.55 -9.80
N SER A 98 -24.03 24.09 -11.00
CA SER A 98 -24.03 25.54 -11.23
C SER A 98 -25.41 26.13 -10.97
N TRP A 99 -26.48 25.48 -11.42
CA TRP A 99 -27.85 25.89 -11.13
C TRP A 99 -28.15 25.87 -9.63
N MET A 100 -27.72 24.81 -8.92
CA MET A 100 -27.90 24.72 -7.46
C MET A 100 -27.16 25.84 -6.73
N ARG A 101 -25.94 26.20 -7.16
CA ARG A 101 -25.16 27.30 -6.59
C ARG A 101 -25.81 28.68 -6.76
N MET A 102 -26.80 28.83 -7.65
CA MET A 102 -27.60 30.05 -7.77
C MET A 102 -28.68 30.18 -6.69
N LEU A 103 -28.96 29.11 -5.92
CA LEU A 103 -29.92 29.15 -4.82
C LEU A 103 -29.31 29.84 -3.58
N PRO A 104 -30.12 30.63 -2.84
CA PRO A 104 -29.75 31.12 -1.51
C PRO A 104 -29.27 29.99 -0.58
N PRO A 105 -28.27 30.22 0.31
CA PRO A 105 -27.62 29.17 1.09
C PRO A 105 -28.55 28.22 1.86
N HIS A 106 -29.61 28.75 2.47
CA HIS A 106 -30.59 27.93 3.20
C HIS A 106 -31.44 27.04 2.28
N TYR A 107 -31.72 27.49 1.06
CA TYR A 107 -32.41 26.69 0.04
C TYR A 107 -31.50 25.68 -0.64
N LEU A 108 -30.23 26.03 -0.82
CA LEU A 108 -29.20 25.10 -1.28
C LEU A 108 -29.07 23.91 -0.33
N ILE A 109 -28.99 24.16 0.98
CA ILE A 109 -28.91 23.10 2.01
C ILE A 109 -30.21 22.27 2.04
N GLU A 110 -31.38 22.90 1.92
CA GLU A 110 -32.66 22.18 1.84
C GLU A 110 -32.68 21.23 0.64
N LEU A 111 -32.27 21.69 -0.54
CA LEU A 111 -32.22 20.88 -1.75
C LEU A 111 -31.18 19.75 -1.64
N LEU A 112 -29.95 20.08 -1.26
CA LEU A 112 -28.86 19.11 -1.14
C LEU A 112 -29.21 17.98 -0.14
N SER A 113 -30.05 18.26 0.88
CA SER A 113 -30.40 17.27 1.90
C SER A 113 -31.37 16.20 1.41
N GLU A 114 -32.01 16.48 0.28
CA GLU A 114 -33.01 15.62 -0.37
C GLU A 114 -32.44 14.94 -1.62
N ILE A 115 -31.25 15.33 -2.07
CA ILE A 115 -30.57 14.70 -3.22
C ILE A 115 -29.96 13.38 -2.76
N THR A 116 -30.59 12.28 -3.17
CA THR A 116 -30.10 10.91 -3.01
C THR A 116 -29.54 10.38 -4.32
N ALA A 117 -28.82 9.25 -4.26
CA ALA A 117 -28.33 8.56 -5.46
C ALA A 117 -29.49 8.21 -6.41
N GLU A 118 -30.63 7.78 -5.88
CA GLU A 118 -31.83 7.48 -6.69
C GLU A 118 -32.38 8.70 -7.43
N VAL A 119 -32.37 9.89 -6.79
CA VAL A 119 -32.83 11.15 -7.43
C VAL A 119 -31.90 11.51 -8.59
N LEU A 120 -30.58 11.41 -8.39
CA LEU A 120 -29.59 11.69 -9.43
C LEU A 120 -29.66 10.65 -10.56
N LEU A 121 -29.83 9.37 -10.23
CA LEU A 121 -30.03 8.30 -11.21
C LEU A 121 -31.31 8.52 -12.02
N ASN A 122 -32.40 8.94 -11.40
CA ASN A 122 -33.63 9.24 -12.10
C ASN A 122 -33.42 10.42 -13.06
N LEU A 123 -32.80 11.51 -12.62
CA LEU A 123 -32.48 12.65 -13.49
C LEU A 123 -31.60 12.25 -14.70
N LEU A 124 -30.61 11.38 -14.49
CA LEU A 124 -29.73 10.89 -15.54
C LEU A 124 -30.44 9.92 -16.50
N LEU A 125 -31.30 9.05 -15.97
CA LEU A 125 -32.20 8.20 -16.75
C LEU A 125 -33.13 9.03 -17.65
N LEU A 126 -33.69 10.13 -17.14
CA LEU A 126 -34.50 11.06 -17.95
C LEU A 126 -33.72 11.63 -19.13
N ARG A 127 -32.43 11.93 -18.95
CA ARG A 127 -31.57 12.43 -20.04
C ARG A 127 -31.30 11.36 -21.09
N ALA A 128 -30.97 10.15 -20.65
CA ALA A 128 -30.73 9.03 -21.54
C ALA A 128 -31.97 8.73 -22.39
N ILE A 129 -33.13 8.57 -21.75
CA ILE A 129 -34.39 8.24 -22.44
C ILE A 129 -34.90 9.42 -23.30
N GLY A 130 -34.75 10.66 -22.81
CA GLY A 130 -35.06 11.85 -23.60
C GLY A 130 -34.24 11.90 -24.90
N GLY A 131 -32.97 11.50 -24.84
CA GLY A 131 -32.11 11.30 -26.00
C GLY A 131 -32.56 10.19 -26.96
N MET A 132 -33.28 9.19 -26.46
CA MET A 132 -33.94 8.14 -27.26
C MET A 132 -35.26 8.61 -27.90
N GLY A 133 -35.69 9.84 -27.62
CA GLY A 133 -36.90 10.44 -28.18
C GLY A 133 -38.19 10.19 -27.40
N VAL A 134 -38.11 9.64 -26.17
CA VAL A 134 -39.26 9.46 -25.28
C VAL A 134 -39.24 10.54 -24.20
N ALA A 135 -40.34 11.29 -24.11
CA ALA A 135 -40.49 12.31 -23.07
C ALA A 135 -40.88 11.63 -21.75
N VAL A 136 -40.00 11.72 -20.75
CA VAL A 136 -40.19 11.10 -19.43
C VAL A 136 -40.22 12.19 -18.36
N ARG A 137 -41.02 11.97 -17.31
CA ARG A 137 -41.07 12.83 -16.12
C ARG A 137 -40.38 12.14 -14.94
N MET A 138 -39.95 12.94 -13.96
CA MET A 138 -39.44 12.39 -12.70
C MET A 138 -40.45 11.40 -12.11
N GLY A 139 -39.95 10.22 -11.73
CA GLY A 139 -40.78 9.14 -11.21
C GLY A 139 -41.48 9.56 -9.93
N THR A 140 -42.78 9.33 -9.84
CA THR A 140 -43.59 9.69 -8.65
C THR A 140 -43.10 8.96 -7.39
N GLN A 141 -42.56 7.75 -7.55
CA GLN A 141 -41.96 6.98 -6.46
C GLN A 141 -40.67 7.62 -5.93
N VAL A 142 -39.82 8.15 -6.82
CA VAL A 142 -38.56 8.83 -6.45
C VAL A 142 -38.86 10.19 -5.80
N LEU A 143 -39.77 10.98 -6.39
CA LEU A 143 -40.20 12.26 -5.82
C LEU A 143 -40.99 12.11 -4.50
N GLY A 144 -41.68 10.99 -4.31
CA GLY A 144 -42.39 10.67 -3.07
C GLY A 144 -41.46 10.51 -1.86
N LYS A 145 -40.20 10.12 -2.09
CA LYS A 145 -39.17 9.98 -1.04
C LYS A 145 -38.57 11.31 -0.59
N VAL A 146 -38.62 12.34 -1.44
CA VAL A 146 -38.18 13.72 -1.11
C VAL A 146 -39.18 14.33 -0.14
N LYS A 147 -38.76 14.79 1.04
CA LYS A 147 -39.70 15.31 2.06
C LYS A 147 -40.06 16.76 1.82
N SER A 148 -39.11 17.60 1.43
CA SER A 148 -39.37 19.01 1.12
C SER A 148 -40.22 19.19 -0.14
N GLY A 149 -41.39 19.82 0.01
CA GLY A 149 -42.24 20.20 -1.12
C GLY A 149 -41.61 21.24 -2.05
N ARG A 150 -40.67 22.06 -1.57
CA ARG A 150 -39.91 23.01 -2.41
C ARG A 150 -38.83 22.29 -3.20
N ALA A 151 -38.08 21.39 -2.55
CA ALA A 151 -37.08 20.57 -3.23
C ALA A 151 -37.70 19.73 -4.36
N ARG A 152 -38.90 19.16 -4.14
CA ARG A 152 -39.65 18.46 -5.22
C ARG A 152 -39.87 19.35 -6.45
N LYS A 153 -40.36 20.58 -6.25
CA LYS A 153 -40.61 21.53 -7.36
C LYS A 153 -39.31 21.87 -8.11
N TRP A 154 -38.21 22.07 -7.39
CA TRP A 154 -36.91 22.35 -7.98
C TRP A 154 -36.34 21.16 -8.77
N LEU A 155 -36.44 19.94 -8.24
CA LEU A 155 -36.03 18.73 -8.94
C LEU A 155 -36.88 18.49 -10.19
N GLU A 156 -38.19 18.73 -10.13
CA GLU A 156 -39.08 18.70 -11.29
C GLU A 156 -38.70 19.76 -12.33
N GLN A 157 -38.36 20.98 -11.91
CA GLN A 157 -37.92 22.04 -12.81
C GLN A 157 -36.59 21.66 -13.50
N MET A 158 -35.65 21.10 -12.75
CA MET A 158 -34.36 20.62 -13.25
C MET A 158 -34.52 19.48 -14.27
N ALA A 159 -35.46 18.57 -14.03
CA ALA A 159 -35.83 17.52 -14.97
C ALA A 159 -36.44 18.07 -16.27
N ARG A 160 -37.34 19.07 -16.15
CA ARG A 160 -37.99 19.70 -17.32
C ARG A 160 -37.02 20.46 -18.22
N LEU A 161 -36.02 21.13 -17.64
CA LEU A 161 -34.95 21.78 -18.38
C LEU A 161 -34.12 20.80 -19.22
N GLY A 162 -34.40 19.50 -19.10
CA GLY A 162 -33.60 18.46 -19.71
C GLY A 162 -34.24 17.48 -20.67
N GLY A 163 -35.56 17.35 -20.64
CA GLY A 163 -36.25 16.20 -21.23
C GLY A 163 -36.72 16.36 -22.67
N THR A 164 -36.32 17.39 -23.42
CA THR A 164 -36.96 17.70 -24.72
C THR A 164 -36.02 17.80 -25.92
N ALA A 165 -34.71 17.73 -25.73
CA ALA A 165 -33.77 17.84 -26.84
C ALA A 165 -33.42 16.44 -27.37
N ARG A 166 -33.83 16.14 -28.61
CA ARG A 166 -33.34 14.96 -29.34
C ARG A 166 -31.84 15.12 -29.56
N MET A 167 -31.09 14.07 -29.23
CA MET A 167 -29.63 14.06 -29.29
C MET A 167 -29.11 13.23 -30.47
N ASP A 168 -29.95 13.02 -31.49
CA ASP A 168 -29.59 12.26 -32.70
C ASP A 168 -28.30 12.81 -33.33
N GLY A 169 -28.15 14.15 -33.39
CA GLY A 169 -26.92 14.79 -33.88
C GLY A 169 -25.69 14.58 -32.99
N HIS A 170 -25.86 14.42 -31.67
CA HIS A 170 -24.75 14.09 -30.76
C HIS A 170 -24.32 12.62 -30.95
N ALA A 171 -25.28 11.71 -31.03
CA ALA A 171 -25.01 10.30 -31.28
C ALA A 171 -24.36 10.07 -32.65
N GLU A 172 -24.77 10.79 -33.70
CA GLU A 172 -24.15 10.73 -35.02
C GLU A 172 -22.68 11.18 -35.01
N VAL A 173 -22.34 12.22 -34.24
CA VAL A 173 -20.95 12.69 -34.07
C VAL A 173 -20.12 11.74 -33.21
N LEU A 174 -20.73 11.15 -32.17
CA LEU A 174 -20.04 10.27 -31.22
C LEU A 174 -19.80 8.85 -31.77
N LYS A 175 -20.74 8.30 -32.56
CA LYS A 175 -20.64 6.96 -33.18
C LYS A 175 -19.27 6.69 -33.82
N PRO A 176 -18.72 7.53 -34.72
CA PRO A 176 -17.40 7.29 -35.31
C PRO A 176 -16.25 7.40 -34.30
N VAL A 177 -16.34 8.27 -33.29
CA VAL A 177 -15.30 8.44 -32.26
C VAL A 177 -15.26 7.25 -31.30
N SER A 178 -16.43 6.77 -30.87
CA SER A 178 -16.59 5.67 -29.92
C SER A 178 -16.40 4.30 -30.55
N LEU A 179 -16.77 4.11 -31.83
CA LEU A 179 -16.69 2.82 -32.53
C LEU A 179 -15.45 2.69 -33.44
N LYS A 180 -14.81 3.81 -33.82
CA LYS A 180 -13.54 3.81 -34.57
C LYS A 180 -12.44 4.51 -33.77
N SER A 181 -12.18 4.09 -32.53
CA SER A 181 -10.98 4.57 -31.83
C SER A 181 -9.73 3.95 -32.47
N HIS A 182 -9.17 4.60 -33.48
CA HIS A 182 -7.72 4.50 -33.67
C HIS A 182 -7.08 5.27 -32.52
N ALA A 183 -5.99 4.74 -31.98
CA ALA A 183 -5.18 5.42 -30.98
C ALA A 183 -4.89 6.85 -31.48
N VAL A 184 -5.51 7.85 -30.85
CA VAL A 184 -5.09 9.24 -31.05
C VAL A 184 -3.72 9.32 -30.37
N PRO A 185 -2.63 9.58 -31.10
CA PRO A 185 -1.35 9.81 -30.46
C PRO A 185 -1.55 11.00 -29.53
N VAL A 186 -1.36 10.76 -28.24
CA VAL A 186 -1.31 11.83 -27.26
C VAL A 186 -0.18 12.74 -27.74
N LYS A 187 -0.50 14.01 -28.07
CA LYS A 187 0.53 15.04 -28.16
C LYS A 187 1.06 15.23 -26.76
N ALA A 188 2.02 14.39 -26.38
CA ALA A 188 2.78 14.59 -25.17
C ALA A 188 3.39 16.00 -25.26
N ALA A 189 3.22 16.78 -24.20
CA ALA A 189 4.11 17.91 -24.00
C ALA A 189 5.52 17.34 -24.06
N SER A 190 6.33 17.85 -24.99
CA SER A 190 7.75 17.53 -25.14
C SER A 190 8.52 18.12 -23.95
N VAL A 191 8.26 17.60 -22.76
CA VAL A 191 9.05 17.90 -21.57
C VAL A 191 10.22 16.91 -21.62
N PRO A 192 11.47 17.37 -21.78
CA PRO A 192 12.62 16.50 -21.68
C PRO A 192 12.63 15.85 -20.30
N LEU A 193 12.78 14.52 -20.27
CA LEU A 193 12.89 13.76 -19.03
C LEU A 193 14.33 13.83 -18.56
N LYS A 194 14.54 14.35 -17.34
CA LYS A 194 15.84 14.29 -16.68
C LYS A 194 16.05 12.89 -16.13
N VAL A 195 17.06 12.20 -16.64
CA VAL A 195 17.58 10.94 -16.11
C VAL A 195 18.98 11.23 -15.57
N GLY A 196 19.11 11.34 -14.25
CA GLY A 196 20.37 11.79 -13.64
C GLY A 196 20.76 13.22 -14.06
N ALA A 197 21.93 13.38 -14.66
CA ALA A 197 22.42 14.66 -15.20
C ALA A 197 22.00 14.92 -16.66
N ASP A 198 21.46 13.91 -17.35
CA ASP A 198 21.19 13.95 -18.78
C ASP A 198 19.70 14.15 -19.09
N GLU A 199 19.42 14.89 -20.16
CA GLU A 199 18.06 15.05 -20.70
C GLU A 199 17.82 14.05 -21.83
N VAL A 200 16.90 13.10 -21.63
CA VAL A 200 16.54 12.11 -22.64
C VAL A 200 15.32 12.61 -23.43
N SER A 201 15.50 12.70 -24.75
CA SER A 201 14.41 13.04 -25.68
C SER A 201 13.45 11.86 -25.81
N ASN A 202 12.22 12.07 -25.37
CA ASN A 202 11.14 11.07 -25.35
C ASN A 202 10.73 10.64 -26.78
N PRO A 203 10.90 9.36 -27.19
CA PRO A 203 10.25 8.84 -28.38
C PRO A 203 8.76 8.59 -28.09
N ALA A 204 7.90 8.84 -29.09
CA ALA A 204 6.45 8.91 -28.93
C ALA A 204 5.84 7.74 -28.12
N PRO A 205 4.95 8.03 -27.13
CA PRO A 205 4.37 7.01 -26.28
C PRO A 205 3.52 6.03 -27.10
N MET A 206 3.81 4.74 -26.98
CA MET A 206 2.96 3.67 -27.53
C MET A 206 2.07 3.15 -26.39
N VAL A 207 0.79 3.54 -26.42
CA VAL A 207 -0.21 3.07 -25.45
C VAL A 207 -0.46 1.58 -25.69
N ARG A 208 -0.04 0.71 -24.77
CA ARG A 208 -0.53 -0.69 -24.73
C ARG A 208 -2.01 -0.65 -24.35
N GLU A 209 -2.87 -1.26 -25.16
CA GLU A 209 -4.30 -1.37 -24.85
C GLU A 209 -4.53 -2.23 -23.59
N PRO A 210 -5.50 -1.84 -22.76
CA PRO A 210 -6.36 -2.84 -22.16
C PRO A 210 -7.85 -2.49 -22.27
N LYS A 211 -8.67 -3.54 -22.31
CA LYS A 211 -10.15 -3.56 -22.33
C LYS A 211 -10.77 -3.08 -20.99
N THR A 212 -10.30 -1.98 -20.43
CA THR A 212 -10.73 -1.47 -19.13
C THR A 212 -11.23 -0.03 -19.23
N ALA A 213 -12.17 0.31 -18.34
CA ALA A 213 -12.78 1.62 -18.24
C ALA A 213 -11.70 2.72 -18.20
N ARG A 214 -11.83 3.73 -19.06
CA ARG A 214 -10.82 4.79 -19.26
C ARG A 214 -10.85 5.87 -18.18
N THR A 215 -11.79 5.78 -17.25
CA THR A 215 -11.97 6.75 -16.17
C THR A 215 -12.18 6.00 -14.86
N SER A 216 -11.25 6.20 -13.93
CA SER A 216 -11.37 5.78 -12.54
C SER A 216 -11.73 6.99 -11.70
N LEU A 217 -12.73 6.84 -10.82
CA LEU A 217 -13.07 7.87 -9.85
C LEU A 217 -12.08 7.76 -8.68
N VAL A 218 -11.03 8.57 -8.73
CA VAL A 218 -10.00 8.61 -7.68
C VAL A 218 -10.46 9.57 -6.59
N LYS A 219 -10.67 9.06 -5.38
CA LYS A 219 -10.86 9.92 -4.20
C LYS A 219 -9.51 10.48 -3.79
N GLN A 220 -9.34 11.79 -3.98
CA GLN A 220 -8.19 12.52 -3.44
C GLN A 220 -8.47 12.81 -1.97
N GLU A 221 -7.71 12.16 -1.10
CA GLU A 221 -7.74 12.37 0.33
C GLU A 221 -6.40 13.00 0.73
N PRO A 222 -6.41 14.07 1.55
CA PRO A 222 -5.17 14.62 2.09
C PRO A 222 -4.50 13.59 3.00
N VAL A 223 -3.23 13.31 2.74
CA VAL A 223 -2.39 12.40 3.53
C VAL A 223 -1.27 13.21 4.18
N ASP A 224 -1.16 13.14 5.50
CA ASP A 224 -0.03 13.72 6.24
C ASP A 224 1.21 12.83 6.03
N ASP A 225 1.98 13.13 4.97
CA ASP A 225 3.17 12.38 4.58
C ASP A 225 4.45 13.14 4.95
N VAL A 226 5.35 12.48 5.68
CA VAL A 226 6.69 13.00 6.03
C VAL A 226 7.73 11.99 5.54
N PRO A 227 8.12 12.05 4.26
CA PRO A 227 9.03 11.07 3.69
C PRO A 227 10.41 11.15 4.34
N SER A 228 10.89 10.02 4.87
CA SER A 228 12.27 9.87 5.32
C SER A 228 12.77 8.45 5.06
N SER A 229 13.95 8.32 4.44
CA SER A 229 14.57 7.02 4.22
C SER A 229 14.92 6.36 5.54
N ALA A 230 14.60 5.07 5.66
CA ALA A 230 15.08 4.26 6.77
C ALA A 230 16.62 4.20 6.74
N LYS A 231 17.24 4.15 7.92
CA LYS A 231 18.69 4.11 8.08
C LYS A 231 19.14 2.83 8.75
N ASN A 232 20.20 2.21 8.26
CA ASN A 232 20.87 1.12 8.96
C ASN A 232 21.62 1.67 10.20
N PRO A 233 22.14 0.82 11.11
CA PRO A 233 22.86 1.30 12.29
C PRO A 233 24.19 2.03 12.01
N ASN A 234 24.75 1.93 10.80
CA ASN A 234 25.88 2.76 10.36
C ASN A 234 25.45 4.20 9.99
N GLY A 235 24.15 4.44 9.82
CA GLY A 235 23.57 5.75 9.49
C GLY A 235 23.31 5.97 8.00
N ASP A 236 23.61 4.97 7.17
CA ASP A 236 23.36 5.00 5.73
C ASP A 236 21.90 4.73 5.42
N ALA A 237 21.39 5.32 4.34
CA ALA A 237 20.05 4.99 3.84
C ALA A 237 20.00 3.50 3.44
N ALA A 238 18.94 2.79 3.86
CA ALA A 238 18.82 1.35 3.61
C ALA A 238 17.38 0.91 3.38
N ALA A 239 17.17 0.18 2.28
CA ALA A 239 15.94 -0.57 2.05
C ALA A 239 15.90 -1.86 2.90
N SER A 240 14.76 -2.54 2.90
CA SER A 240 14.63 -3.84 3.57
C SER A 240 15.42 -4.88 2.79
N ALA A 241 15.80 -5.98 3.43
CA ALA A 241 16.63 -7.00 2.80
C ALA A 241 16.01 -7.52 1.48
N ASP A 242 14.70 -7.68 1.42
CA ASP A 242 13.94 -8.13 0.24
C ASP A 242 13.87 -7.11 -0.91
N LYS A 243 14.06 -5.82 -0.62
CA LYS A 243 14.02 -4.73 -1.60
C LYS A 243 15.40 -4.17 -1.95
N THR A 244 16.44 -4.60 -1.25
CA THR A 244 17.80 -4.17 -1.51
C THR A 244 18.34 -4.89 -2.74
N ALA A 245 18.95 -4.16 -3.65
CA ALA A 245 19.59 -4.76 -4.82
C ALA A 245 20.77 -5.64 -4.37
N THR A 246 20.80 -6.88 -4.84
CA THR A 246 21.85 -7.88 -4.58
C THR A 246 22.29 -8.53 -5.90
N ASN A 247 23.41 -9.26 -5.89
CA ASN A 247 23.92 -10.00 -7.06
C ASN A 247 24.16 -11.47 -6.66
N GLY A 248 23.08 -12.27 -6.62
CA GLY A 248 23.08 -13.71 -6.29
C GLY A 248 23.40 -14.07 -4.82
N CYS A 249 24.12 -13.19 -4.11
CA CYS A 249 24.49 -13.32 -2.70
C CYS A 249 23.82 -12.22 -1.87
N PRO A 250 23.66 -12.38 -0.54
CA PRO A 250 22.96 -11.40 0.29
C PRO A 250 23.77 -10.14 0.60
N VAL A 251 24.67 -9.71 -0.29
CA VAL A 251 25.44 -8.47 -0.15
C VAL A 251 24.65 -7.32 -0.75
N SER A 252 24.44 -6.25 0.01
CA SER A 252 23.80 -5.02 -0.47
C SER A 252 24.64 -4.32 -1.52
N MET A 253 24.14 -4.12 -2.75
CA MET A 253 24.87 -3.39 -3.80
C MET A 253 24.97 -1.87 -3.54
N VAL A 254 24.39 -1.37 -2.44
CA VAL A 254 24.50 0.04 -2.02
C VAL A 254 25.60 0.21 -0.97
N THR A 255 25.48 -0.53 0.13
CA THR A 255 26.27 -0.35 1.35
C THR A 255 27.37 -1.41 1.49
N GLY A 256 27.24 -2.53 0.77
CA GLY A 256 28.08 -3.72 0.86
C GLY A 256 28.04 -4.45 2.20
N GLU A 257 27.03 -4.18 3.02
CA GLU A 257 26.72 -5.00 4.19
C GLU A 257 26.11 -6.35 3.75
N GLU A 258 26.41 -7.42 4.48
CA GLU A 258 25.65 -8.67 4.37
C GLU A 258 24.26 -8.48 5.01
N LEU A 259 23.23 -8.95 4.30
CA LEU A 259 21.81 -8.94 4.63
C LEU A 259 21.27 -10.38 4.58
N LEU A 260 21.68 -11.20 5.54
CA LEU A 260 21.34 -12.61 5.56
C LEU A 260 20.06 -12.86 6.36
N THR A 261 18.96 -13.11 5.65
CA THR A 261 17.67 -13.49 6.26
C THR A 261 17.45 -15.00 6.17
N LEU A 262 17.17 -15.64 7.31
CA LEU A 262 16.90 -17.07 7.42
C LEU A 262 15.59 -17.29 8.18
N THR A 263 14.71 -18.13 7.63
CA THR A 263 13.48 -18.58 8.31
C THR A 263 13.76 -19.89 9.01
N ASP A 264 13.73 -19.89 10.35
CA ASP A 264 14.00 -21.10 11.13
C ASP A 264 12.70 -21.86 11.48
N GLY A 265 11.53 -21.21 11.36
CA GLY A 265 10.23 -21.88 11.44
C GLY A 265 9.05 -20.93 11.34
N GLU A 266 7.84 -21.48 11.46
CA GLU A 266 6.60 -20.73 11.28
C GLU A 266 5.55 -21.10 12.33
N LEU A 267 4.76 -20.11 12.74
CA LEU A 267 3.50 -20.29 13.46
C LEU A 267 2.36 -20.21 12.44
N ASP A 268 1.58 -21.27 12.35
CA ASP A 268 0.44 -21.35 11.44
C ASP A 268 -0.84 -20.73 12.06
N GLY A 269 -1.78 -20.36 11.19
CA GLY A 269 -3.05 -19.74 11.58
C GLY A 269 -3.60 -18.82 10.49
N LEU A 270 -4.64 -18.04 10.85
CA LEU A 270 -5.22 -17.03 9.95
C LEU A 270 -4.26 -15.88 9.66
N LEU A 271 -3.38 -15.57 10.62
CA LEU A 271 -2.24 -14.69 10.47
C LEU A 271 -0.96 -15.52 10.70
N PRO A 272 -0.43 -16.17 9.64
CA PRO A 272 0.83 -16.92 9.75
C PRO A 272 1.98 -16.00 10.16
N PHE A 273 2.95 -16.54 10.89
CA PHE A 273 4.11 -15.78 11.34
C PHE A 273 5.39 -16.58 11.14
N ALA A 274 6.29 -16.05 10.33
CA ALA A 274 7.64 -16.60 10.17
C ALA A 274 8.54 -16.14 11.32
N TRP A 275 9.10 -17.10 12.05
CA TRP A 275 10.23 -16.86 12.93
C TRP A 275 11.49 -16.81 12.07
N THR A 276 11.97 -15.59 11.84
CA THR A 276 13.17 -15.33 11.06
C THR A 276 14.28 -14.81 11.97
N ARG A 277 15.51 -15.14 11.61
CA ARG A 277 16.71 -14.48 12.08
C ARG A 277 17.36 -13.72 10.93
N VAL A 278 17.81 -12.52 11.21
CA VAL A 278 18.41 -11.62 10.21
C VAL A 278 19.77 -11.20 10.71
N TYR A 279 20.81 -11.46 9.93
CA TYR A 279 22.12 -10.86 10.17
C TYR A 279 22.28 -9.64 9.28
N ARG A 280 22.66 -8.53 9.90
CA ARG A 280 23.00 -7.28 9.22
C ARG A 280 24.38 -6.84 9.68
N THR A 281 25.32 -6.70 8.76
CA THR A 281 26.70 -6.33 9.11
C THR A 281 26.79 -4.98 9.81
N SER A 282 25.99 -4.00 9.41
CA SER A 282 25.96 -2.71 10.11
C SER A 282 25.41 -2.80 11.54
N ALA A 283 24.75 -3.90 11.93
CA ALA A 283 24.18 -4.12 13.25
C ALA A 283 25.12 -4.86 14.23
N VAL A 284 26.40 -5.05 13.92
CA VAL A 284 27.38 -5.80 14.76
C VAL A 284 27.62 -5.22 16.16
N GLU A 285 27.14 -4.00 16.44
CA GLU A 285 27.16 -3.38 17.77
C GLU A 285 25.82 -3.56 18.52
N VAL A 286 24.83 -4.19 17.89
CA VAL A 286 23.46 -4.35 18.41
C VAL A 286 23.22 -5.81 18.73
N ASP A 287 22.83 -6.08 19.97
CA ASP A 287 22.34 -7.38 20.42
C ASP A 287 20.87 -7.25 20.83
N CYS A 288 20.00 -7.98 20.11
CA CYS A 288 18.57 -8.07 20.42
C CYS A 288 18.14 -9.49 20.79
N GLY A 289 19.05 -10.27 21.37
CA GLY A 289 18.78 -11.58 21.96
C GLY A 289 19.25 -12.77 21.13
N LEU A 290 19.66 -12.56 19.87
CA LEU A 290 20.32 -13.57 19.04
C LEU A 290 21.82 -13.31 18.86
N GLY A 291 22.41 -12.44 19.69
CA GLY A 291 23.81 -12.06 19.62
C GLY A 291 24.07 -10.88 18.69
N PHE A 292 25.30 -10.37 18.71
CA PHE A 292 25.71 -9.19 17.96
C PHE A 292 25.53 -9.36 16.45
N GLY A 293 24.93 -8.37 15.79
CA GLY A 293 24.64 -8.39 14.34
C GLY A 293 23.38 -9.16 13.96
N TRP A 294 22.83 -9.98 14.87
CA TRP A 294 21.65 -10.78 14.64
C TRP A 294 20.39 -10.18 15.29
N SER A 295 19.32 -10.16 14.52
CA SER A 295 17.96 -9.83 14.95
C SER A 295 16.97 -10.91 14.60
N HIS A 296 15.72 -10.73 15.04
CA HIS A 296 14.64 -11.69 14.79
C HIS A 296 13.32 -10.99 14.47
N SER A 297 12.36 -11.70 13.87
CA SER A 297 11.08 -11.12 13.40
C SER A 297 10.22 -10.43 14.47
N LEU A 298 10.50 -10.63 15.76
CA LEU A 298 9.85 -9.92 16.88
C LEU A 298 10.68 -8.76 17.47
N ALA A 299 11.87 -8.47 16.94
CA ALA A 299 12.81 -7.44 17.45
C ALA A 299 12.43 -6.00 17.08
N GLN A 300 11.12 -5.73 17.00
CA GLN A 300 10.53 -4.43 16.67
C GLN A 300 10.46 -3.56 17.93
N ARG A 301 10.82 -2.27 17.83
CA ARG A 301 10.81 -1.34 18.98
C ARG A 301 10.49 0.10 18.56
N LEU A 302 9.83 0.84 19.45
CA LEU A 302 9.61 2.27 19.33
C LEU A 302 10.32 3.02 20.45
N SER A 303 10.89 4.18 20.12
CA SER A 303 11.39 5.15 21.09
C SER A 303 10.74 6.49 20.81
N VAL A 304 10.09 7.07 21.83
CA VAL A 304 9.49 8.41 21.74
C VAL A 304 10.50 9.41 22.27
N ILE A 305 10.91 10.37 21.44
CA ILE A 305 11.88 11.41 21.76
C ILE A 305 11.25 12.77 21.40
N GLY A 306 10.78 13.49 22.41
CA GLY A 306 10.07 14.76 22.21
C GLY A 306 8.81 14.58 21.36
N GLU A 307 8.75 15.26 20.21
CA GLU A 307 7.64 15.19 19.26
C GLU A 307 7.88 14.16 18.13
N SER A 308 8.88 13.29 18.27
CA SER A 308 9.23 12.28 17.27
C SER A 308 9.17 10.86 17.84
N VAL A 309 8.85 9.92 16.97
CA VAL A 309 8.90 8.48 17.24
C VAL A 309 9.92 7.84 16.33
N VAL A 310 10.96 7.25 16.91
CA VAL A 310 11.94 6.44 16.17
C VAL A 310 11.49 4.99 16.25
N TRP A 311 11.08 4.46 15.11
CA TRP A 311 10.81 3.05 14.94
C TRP A 311 12.08 2.34 14.50
N THR A 312 12.50 1.32 15.24
CA THR A 312 13.50 0.37 14.74
C THR A 312 12.83 -0.95 14.40
N ASP A 313 12.98 -1.36 13.14
CA ASP A 313 12.38 -2.57 12.63
C ASP A 313 13.14 -3.84 13.04
N HIS A 314 12.57 -4.99 12.67
CA HIS A 314 13.18 -6.30 12.93
C HIS A 314 14.51 -6.54 12.18
N GLU A 315 14.90 -5.69 11.22
CA GLU A 315 16.20 -5.71 10.54
C GLU A 315 17.19 -4.69 11.13
N ASN A 316 16.86 -4.09 12.28
CA ASN A 316 17.61 -3.01 12.92
C ASN A 316 17.70 -1.69 12.14
N ARG A 317 16.80 -1.47 11.17
CA ARG A 317 16.71 -0.18 10.47
C ARG A 317 15.84 0.79 11.26
N SER A 318 16.28 2.03 11.34
CA SER A 318 15.58 3.11 12.04
C SER A 318 14.84 4.03 11.06
N THR A 319 13.57 4.31 11.35
CA THR A 319 12.73 5.27 10.63
C THR A 319 12.14 6.24 11.64
N THR A 320 12.19 7.54 11.34
CA THR A 320 11.65 8.58 12.22
C THR A 320 10.30 9.04 11.71
N PHE A 321 9.32 9.09 12.61
CA PHE A 321 8.00 9.66 12.39
C PHE A 321 7.77 10.86 13.30
N VAL A 322 6.88 11.76 12.89
CA VAL A 322 6.27 12.72 13.81
C VAL A 322 5.30 11.98 14.72
N LEU A 323 5.27 12.31 16.02
CA LEU A 323 4.36 11.71 16.98
C LEU A 323 2.89 11.99 16.59
N PRO A 324 2.05 10.95 16.36
CA PRO A 324 0.63 11.15 16.07
C PRO A 324 -0.10 11.88 17.20
N THR A 325 -1.10 12.68 16.83
CA THR A 325 -1.94 13.45 17.76
C THR A 325 -3.41 13.22 17.45
N VAL A 326 -4.31 13.60 18.36
CA VAL A 326 -5.76 13.52 18.08
C VAL A 326 -6.16 14.32 16.83
N SER A 327 -5.44 15.41 16.53
CA SER A 327 -5.63 16.19 15.29
C SER A 327 -5.01 15.57 14.05
N ARG A 328 -3.95 14.76 14.20
CA ARG A 328 -3.24 14.05 13.12
C ARG A 328 -3.02 12.60 13.55
N PRO A 329 -4.07 11.79 13.51
CA PRO A 329 -4.04 10.44 14.09
C PRO A 329 -3.24 9.46 13.24
N ALA A 330 -2.87 9.82 12.01
CA ALA A 330 -2.11 9.02 11.08
C ALA A 330 -1.00 9.87 10.45
N ILE A 331 0.23 9.39 10.47
CA ILE A 331 1.37 9.99 9.79
C ILE A 331 1.96 8.92 8.87
N SER A 332 1.99 9.18 7.56
CA SER A 332 2.64 8.29 6.60
C SER A 332 4.09 8.67 6.37
N ASN A 333 4.89 7.69 5.97
CA ASN A 333 6.21 7.87 5.42
C ASN A 333 6.30 7.04 4.13
N SER A 334 6.10 7.70 2.99
CA SER A 334 6.14 7.08 1.67
C SER A 334 7.48 6.40 1.35
N LEU A 335 8.62 6.95 1.79
CA LEU A 335 9.95 6.36 1.56
C LEU A 335 10.18 5.08 2.36
N ALA A 336 9.55 4.94 3.53
CA ALA A 336 9.62 3.73 4.35
C ALA A 336 8.48 2.74 4.06
N GLU A 337 7.52 3.12 3.20
CA GLU A 337 6.26 2.40 2.96
C GLU A 337 5.56 1.99 4.26
N ALA A 338 5.57 2.90 5.22
CA ALA A 338 5.06 2.66 6.56
C ALA A 338 4.27 3.88 7.06
N ALA A 339 3.38 3.64 8.01
CA ALA A 339 2.60 4.69 8.65
C ALA A 339 2.44 4.40 10.13
N ILE A 340 2.34 5.45 10.95
CA ILE A 340 2.14 5.36 12.38
C ILE A 340 0.81 6.02 12.78
N TYR A 341 0.09 5.38 13.69
CA TYR A 341 -1.25 5.75 14.09
C TYR A 341 -1.40 5.77 15.61
N LEU A 342 -2.33 6.60 16.11
CA LEU A 342 -2.87 6.41 17.45
C LEU A 342 -3.76 5.17 17.48
N GLY A 343 -3.49 4.28 18.42
CA GLY A 343 -4.27 3.07 18.64
C GLY A 343 -5.65 3.32 19.25
N SER A 344 -6.38 2.24 19.46
CA SER A 344 -7.74 2.28 20.01
C SER A 344 -7.76 2.40 21.54
N VAL A 345 -6.66 2.03 22.18
CA VAL A 345 -6.45 2.06 23.63
C VAL A 345 -5.52 3.24 23.98
N PRO A 346 -5.66 3.88 25.16
CA PRO A 346 -4.72 4.92 25.59
C PRO A 346 -3.27 4.45 25.54
N ASP A 347 -2.40 5.35 25.06
CA ASP A 347 -0.96 5.18 24.93
C ASP A 347 -0.51 4.04 23.98
N GLU A 348 -1.44 3.55 23.15
CA GLU A 348 -1.12 2.61 22.08
C GLU A 348 -0.68 3.37 20.81
N LEU A 349 0.47 2.97 20.28
CA LEU A 349 0.93 3.37 18.95
C LEU A 349 0.87 2.16 18.02
N VAL A 350 0.23 2.31 16.87
CA VAL A 350 0.14 1.25 15.87
C VAL A 350 0.99 1.66 14.67
N LEU A 351 1.89 0.78 14.24
CA LEU A 351 2.69 0.98 13.04
C LEU A 351 2.20 0.02 11.95
N ALA A 352 1.76 0.55 10.82
CA ALA A 352 1.44 -0.25 9.65
C ALA A 352 2.64 -0.33 8.72
N GLN A 353 3.00 -1.53 8.29
CA GLN A 353 3.94 -1.77 7.22
C GLN A 353 3.50 -3.01 6.43
N ALA A 354 3.47 -2.90 5.10
CA ALA A 354 2.91 -3.93 4.22
C ALA A 354 1.49 -4.33 4.66
N SER A 355 1.27 -5.62 4.96
CA SER A 355 -0.02 -6.16 5.42
C SER A 355 -0.14 -6.31 6.94
N HIS A 356 0.84 -5.82 7.71
CA HIS A 356 0.89 -5.98 9.16
C HIS A 356 0.73 -4.67 9.91
N PHE A 357 0.07 -4.76 11.06
CA PHE A 357 -0.08 -3.71 12.05
C PHE A 357 0.64 -4.15 13.33
N TYR A 358 1.69 -3.44 13.71
CA TYR A 358 2.48 -3.68 14.90
C TYR A 358 1.99 -2.77 16.02
N HIS A 359 1.52 -3.36 17.11
CA HIS A 359 0.93 -2.63 18.24
C HIS A 359 1.94 -2.46 19.36
N PHE A 360 2.22 -1.22 19.73
CA PHE A 360 3.18 -0.86 20.76
C PHE A 360 2.51 -0.16 21.94
N ARG A 361 3.00 -0.47 23.15
CA ARG A 361 2.70 0.29 24.37
C ARG A 361 4.01 0.52 25.10
N ASP A 362 4.24 1.73 25.59
CA ASP A 362 5.50 2.10 26.28
C ASP A 362 6.77 1.73 25.47
N GLY A 363 6.70 1.83 24.14
CA GLY A 363 7.81 1.51 23.24
C GLY A 363 8.02 0.03 22.92
N VAL A 364 7.29 -0.89 23.58
CA VAL A 364 7.44 -2.33 23.39
C VAL A 364 6.33 -2.94 22.53
N LEU A 365 6.68 -3.88 21.65
CA LEU A 365 5.70 -4.62 20.85
C LEU A 365 4.85 -5.52 21.74
N THR A 366 3.52 -5.45 21.57
CA THR A 366 2.50 -6.17 22.35
C THR A 366 1.64 -7.11 21.52
N SER A 367 1.37 -6.78 20.27
CA SER A 367 0.66 -7.64 19.33
C SER A 367 0.93 -7.27 17.88
N ILE A 368 0.62 -8.18 16.97
CA ILE A 368 0.68 -7.99 15.52
C ILE A 368 -0.70 -8.34 14.98
N SER A 369 -1.28 -7.52 14.12
CA SER A 369 -2.54 -7.85 13.44
C SER A 369 -2.48 -7.58 11.94
N ASP A 370 -3.49 -8.03 11.22
CA ASP A 370 -3.70 -7.72 9.81
C ASP A 370 -4.91 -6.79 9.60
N ALA A 371 -5.26 -6.53 8.34
CA ALA A 371 -6.39 -5.69 7.97
C ALA A 371 -7.77 -6.28 8.35
N TYR A 372 -7.82 -7.58 8.70
CA TYR A 372 -9.03 -8.27 9.13
C TYR A 372 -9.10 -8.42 10.67
N ASP A 373 -8.16 -7.82 11.40
CA ASP A 373 -7.99 -7.92 12.85
C ASP A 373 -7.71 -9.35 13.35
N ASN A 374 -7.17 -10.23 12.49
CA ASN A 374 -6.52 -11.45 12.96
C ASN A 374 -5.29 -11.03 13.79
N ARG A 375 -5.10 -11.57 15.00
CA ARG A 375 -4.14 -11.01 15.96
C ARG A 375 -3.24 -12.06 16.60
N LEU A 376 -1.94 -11.82 16.52
CA LEU A 376 -0.92 -12.49 17.31
C LEU A 376 -0.63 -11.68 18.57
N ARG A 377 -0.61 -12.33 19.73
CA ARG A 377 -0.42 -11.70 21.04
C ARG A 377 0.94 -12.05 21.61
N ILE A 378 1.63 -11.06 22.15
CA ILE A 378 2.94 -11.24 22.76
C ILE A 378 2.78 -11.15 24.27
N SER A 379 3.18 -12.22 24.96
CA SER A 379 3.33 -12.25 26.41
C SER A 379 4.81 -12.10 26.78
N ARG A 380 5.07 -11.48 27.92
CA ARG A 380 6.43 -11.21 28.41
C ARG A 380 6.63 -11.82 29.79
N ASP A 381 7.87 -12.19 30.08
CA ASP A 381 8.27 -12.65 31.41
C ASP A 381 8.37 -11.47 32.40
N HIS A 382 8.65 -11.78 33.67
CA HIS A 382 8.81 -10.76 34.72
C HIS A 382 9.98 -9.78 34.49
N SER A 383 10.92 -10.13 33.61
CA SER A 383 12.05 -9.30 33.22
C SER A 383 11.75 -8.48 31.95
N GLY A 384 10.52 -8.54 31.44
CA GLY A 384 10.09 -7.82 30.24
C GLY A 384 10.53 -8.43 28.92
N ARG A 385 11.15 -9.63 28.91
CA ARG A 385 11.54 -10.33 27.67
C ARG A 385 10.32 -11.03 27.07
N ILE A 386 10.31 -11.21 25.75
CA ILE A 386 9.22 -11.92 25.08
C ILE A 386 9.22 -13.38 25.53
N GLN A 387 8.16 -13.83 26.18
CA GLN A 387 8.03 -15.23 26.60
C GLN A 387 7.36 -16.05 25.51
N ARG A 388 6.21 -15.59 24.99
CA ARG A 388 5.43 -16.35 24.01
C ARG A 388 4.70 -15.44 23.02
N LEU A 389 4.67 -15.86 21.76
CA LEU A 389 3.79 -15.36 20.70
C LEU A 389 2.62 -16.35 20.52
N ASP A 390 1.39 -15.91 20.70
CA ASP A 390 0.17 -16.74 20.65
C ASP A 390 -0.77 -16.26 19.54
N ASN A 391 -1.35 -17.19 18.77
CA ASN A 391 -2.32 -16.88 17.72
C ASN A 391 -3.78 -16.80 18.20
N GLY A 392 -4.03 -17.01 19.49
CA GLY A 392 -5.35 -16.90 20.12
C GLY A 392 -6.26 -18.11 19.90
N VAL A 393 -5.80 -19.13 19.18
CA VAL A 393 -6.51 -20.41 18.96
C VAL A 393 -5.74 -21.59 19.57
N GLY A 394 -4.94 -21.31 20.60
CA GLY A 394 -4.23 -22.33 21.38
C GLY A 394 -2.97 -22.87 20.69
N ARG A 395 -2.30 -22.07 19.86
CA ARG A 395 -0.98 -22.39 19.30
C ARG A 395 -0.06 -21.19 19.45
N GLY A 396 1.22 -21.45 19.67
CA GLY A 396 2.17 -20.36 19.86
C GLY A 396 3.63 -20.79 19.83
N LEU A 397 4.51 -19.78 19.78
CA LEU A 397 5.94 -19.95 19.87
C LEU A 397 6.42 -19.50 21.25
N LEU A 398 7.03 -20.39 22.01
CA LEU A 398 7.70 -20.11 23.28
C LEU A 398 9.17 -19.82 23.03
N LEU A 399 9.67 -18.70 23.55
CA LEU A 399 11.09 -18.34 23.48
C LEU A 399 11.76 -18.73 24.81
N ARG A 400 12.79 -19.56 24.74
CA ARG A 400 13.62 -19.95 25.88
C ARG A 400 14.90 -19.15 25.90
N TYR A 401 15.31 -18.72 27.10
CA TYR A 401 16.46 -17.86 27.29
C TYR A 401 17.50 -18.47 28.21
N ASP A 402 18.77 -18.20 27.93
CA ASP A 402 19.87 -18.30 28.87
C ASP A 402 20.66 -16.99 28.87
N ARG A 403 20.98 -16.46 30.06
CA ARG A 403 21.77 -15.22 30.25
C ARG A 403 21.36 -13.99 29.41
N GLY A 404 20.13 -13.94 28.89
CA GLY A 404 19.62 -12.84 28.06
C GLY A 404 19.48 -13.18 26.58
N HIS A 405 20.13 -14.25 26.11
CA HIS A 405 20.03 -14.74 24.73
C HIS A 405 18.95 -15.79 24.57
N ILE A 406 18.28 -15.79 23.42
CA ILE A 406 17.32 -16.80 23.02
C ILE A 406 18.11 -18.05 22.66
N VAL A 407 17.95 -19.12 23.42
CA VAL A 407 18.64 -20.40 23.16
C VAL A 407 17.78 -21.38 22.40
N ALA A 408 16.47 -21.16 22.33
CA ALA A 408 15.56 -21.99 21.57
C ALA A 408 14.20 -21.33 21.36
N VAL A 409 13.52 -21.78 20.31
CA VAL A 409 12.10 -21.50 20.06
C VAL A 409 11.35 -22.82 19.98
N ASP A 410 10.29 -22.94 20.77
CA ASP A 410 9.46 -24.14 20.84
C ASP A 410 8.05 -23.83 20.30
N TYR A 411 7.55 -24.68 19.41
CA TYR A 411 6.16 -24.67 18.99
C TYR A 411 5.31 -25.37 20.05
N GLN A 412 4.33 -24.66 20.59
CA GLN A 412 3.45 -25.14 21.65
C GLN A 412 1.99 -25.13 21.21
N VAL A 413 1.23 -26.09 21.74
CA VAL A 413 -0.23 -26.12 21.62
C VAL A 413 -0.89 -26.22 22.98
N GLN A 414 -2.10 -25.67 23.10
CA GLN A 414 -2.92 -25.86 24.28
C GLN A 414 -3.63 -27.21 24.23
N ARG A 415 -3.45 -28.02 25.28
CA ARG A 415 -4.18 -29.28 25.49
C ARG A 415 -4.99 -29.15 26.76
N ALA A 416 -6.22 -29.67 26.73
CA ALA A 416 -7.00 -29.84 27.94
C ALA A 416 -6.50 -31.09 28.67
N GLU A 417 -6.09 -30.95 29.93
CA GLU A 417 -5.98 -32.10 30.83
C GLU A 417 -7.36 -32.40 31.43
N GLU A 418 -7.69 -33.69 31.63
CA GLU A 418 -9.01 -34.13 32.09
C GLU A 418 -9.51 -33.30 33.29
N TYR A 419 -10.60 -32.54 33.06
CA TYR A 419 -11.27 -31.66 34.03
C TYR A 419 -10.47 -30.43 34.54
N GLN A 420 -9.37 -30.02 33.88
CA GLN A 420 -8.56 -28.85 34.26
C GLN A 420 -8.50 -27.75 33.18
N GLU A 421 -7.84 -26.63 33.50
CA GLU A 421 -7.53 -25.55 32.56
C GLU A 421 -6.59 -26.02 31.44
N TYR A 422 -6.64 -25.33 30.30
CA TYR A 422 -5.74 -25.61 29.17
C TYR A 422 -4.27 -25.36 29.57
N VAL A 423 -3.41 -26.34 29.32
CA VAL A 423 -1.97 -26.25 29.57
C VAL A 423 -1.24 -26.20 28.23
N TRP A 424 -0.18 -25.38 28.17
CA TRP A 424 0.71 -25.32 27.02
C TRP A 424 1.66 -26.53 27.02
N VAL A 425 1.61 -27.31 25.94
CA VAL A 425 2.49 -28.45 25.72
C VAL A 425 3.36 -28.17 24.50
N THR A 426 4.68 -28.32 24.66
CA THR A 426 5.61 -28.23 23.53
C THR A 426 5.45 -29.45 22.63
N GLU A 427 5.15 -29.23 21.36
CA GLU A 427 5.10 -30.29 20.34
C GLU A 427 6.44 -30.44 19.62
N LEU A 428 7.13 -29.32 19.36
CA LEU A 428 8.35 -29.30 18.56
C LEU A 428 9.32 -28.23 19.06
N ASN A 429 10.60 -28.57 19.18
CA ASN A 429 11.66 -27.56 19.23
C ASN A 429 11.93 -27.12 17.79
N VAL A 430 11.55 -25.89 17.44
CA VAL A 430 11.65 -25.36 16.08
C VAL A 430 13.12 -25.12 15.72
N VAL A 431 13.85 -24.51 16.64
CA VAL A 431 15.26 -24.18 16.48
C VAL A 431 15.92 -24.04 17.85
N SER A 432 17.21 -24.37 17.90
CA SER A 432 18.09 -24.12 19.04
C SER A 432 19.31 -23.33 18.61
N TYR A 433 19.80 -22.46 19.49
CA TYR A 433 20.91 -21.55 19.23
C TYR A 433 22.00 -21.72 20.29
N ARG A 434 23.27 -21.57 19.87
CA ARG A 434 24.41 -21.59 20.78
C ARG A 434 25.30 -20.39 20.57
N TYR A 435 25.87 -19.95 21.67
CA TYR A 435 26.69 -18.75 21.75
C TYR A 435 28.08 -19.09 22.28
N ASP A 436 29.07 -18.29 21.89
CA ASP A 436 30.36 -18.28 22.57
C ASP A 436 30.34 -17.38 23.82
N ASP A 437 31.46 -17.32 24.54
CA ASP A 437 31.60 -16.50 25.76
C ASP A 437 31.49 -14.99 25.49
N ALA A 438 31.61 -14.55 24.23
CA ALA A 438 31.42 -13.16 23.82
C ALA A 438 29.96 -12.85 23.43
N GLY A 439 29.05 -13.84 23.48
CA GLY A 439 27.65 -13.67 23.11
C GLY A 439 27.39 -13.70 21.61
N ARG A 440 28.32 -14.23 20.79
CA ARG A 440 28.13 -14.40 19.34
C ARG A 440 27.41 -15.68 19.03
N LEU A 441 26.42 -15.64 18.12
CA LEU A 441 25.74 -16.83 17.64
C LEU A 441 26.70 -17.72 16.83
N ILE A 442 27.13 -18.84 17.36
CA ILE A 442 28.10 -19.74 16.70
C ILE A 442 27.46 -20.95 16.05
N GLU A 443 26.25 -21.33 16.46
CA GLU A 443 25.53 -22.48 15.89
C GLU A 443 24.02 -22.27 15.99
N ALA A 444 23.29 -22.63 14.93
CA ALA A 444 21.85 -22.75 14.93
C ALA A 444 21.45 -24.12 14.39
N THR A 445 20.64 -24.85 15.14
CA THR A 445 20.20 -26.21 14.83
C THR A 445 18.69 -26.23 14.60
N ASN A 446 18.25 -26.68 13.44
CA ASN A 446 16.83 -26.77 13.09
C ASN A 446 16.14 -27.97 13.79
N ALA A 447 14.83 -28.08 13.62
CA ALA A 447 14.00 -29.14 14.20
C ALA A 447 14.40 -30.57 13.82
N VAL A 448 15.14 -30.76 12.71
CA VAL A 448 15.58 -32.09 12.23
C VAL A 448 17.01 -32.41 12.70
N GLY A 449 17.66 -31.49 13.42
CA GLY A 449 19.01 -31.65 13.95
C GLY A 449 20.12 -31.21 13.00
N GLU A 450 19.79 -30.54 11.89
CA GLU A 450 20.78 -29.97 10.98
C GLU A 450 21.27 -28.63 11.55
N SER A 451 22.60 -28.45 11.59
CA SER A 451 23.24 -27.26 12.15
C SER A 451 23.93 -26.40 11.10
N GLU A 452 23.77 -25.09 11.21
CA GLU A 452 24.67 -24.11 10.59
C GLU A 452 25.61 -23.51 11.64
N ARG A 453 26.85 -23.23 11.24
CA ARG A 453 27.88 -22.64 12.13
C ARG A 453 28.41 -21.32 11.58
N TYR A 454 28.79 -20.43 12.49
CA TYR A 454 29.30 -19.10 12.14
C TYR A 454 30.64 -18.83 12.84
N ARG A 455 31.54 -18.16 12.13
CA ARG A 455 32.78 -17.61 12.68
C ARG A 455 32.86 -16.14 12.39
N TYR A 456 33.49 -15.41 13.31
CA TYR A 456 33.55 -13.95 13.28
C TYR A 456 34.96 -13.45 13.52
N ASP A 457 35.21 -12.21 13.11
CA ASP A 457 36.36 -11.44 13.57
C ASP A 457 36.17 -10.93 15.01
N ASP A 458 37.10 -10.10 15.49
CA ASP A 458 37.05 -9.46 16.81
C ASP A 458 35.97 -8.38 16.93
N GLN A 459 35.51 -7.84 15.81
CA GLN A 459 34.47 -6.82 15.69
C GLN A 459 33.10 -7.39 15.33
N GLN A 460 32.92 -8.70 15.54
CA GLN A 460 31.65 -9.42 15.39
C GLN A 460 31.16 -9.53 13.94
N VAL A 461 32.01 -9.27 12.94
CA VAL A 461 31.67 -9.43 11.53
C VAL A 461 31.89 -10.88 11.10
N ILE A 462 30.92 -11.49 10.38
CA ILE A 462 31.03 -12.86 9.88
C ILE A 462 32.22 -13.01 8.93
N LEU A 463 33.06 -14.03 9.19
CA LEU A 463 34.16 -14.47 8.32
C LEU A 463 33.85 -15.79 7.62
N GLU A 464 33.07 -16.66 8.27
CA GLU A 464 32.70 -17.97 7.73
C GLU A 464 31.29 -18.36 8.17
N ARG A 465 30.54 -18.98 7.25
CA ARG A 465 29.27 -19.66 7.49
C ARG A 465 29.34 -21.06 6.91
N GLU A 466 29.18 -22.06 7.76
CA GLU A 466 29.13 -23.46 7.36
C GLU A 466 27.68 -23.95 7.41
N LEU A 467 27.18 -24.51 6.31
CA LEU A 467 25.85 -25.12 6.24
C LEU A 467 25.90 -26.58 6.68
N ALA A 468 24.75 -27.13 7.07
CA ALA A 468 24.63 -28.53 7.47
C ALA A 468 25.12 -29.54 6.41
N GLY A 469 25.01 -29.18 5.13
CA GLY A 469 25.50 -29.98 4.00
C GLY A 469 27.02 -29.95 3.81
N GLY A 470 27.78 -29.24 4.65
CA GLY A 470 29.24 -29.12 4.58
C GLY A 470 29.76 -28.06 3.58
N ALA A 471 28.86 -27.31 2.94
CA ALA A 471 29.23 -26.13 2.16
C ALA A 471 29.61 -24.98 3.12
N SER A 472 30.73 -24.31 2.83
CA SER A 472 31.18 -23.15 3.61
C SER A 472 31.24 -21.92 2.72
N PHE A 473 30.84 -20.79 3.27
CA PHE A 473 30.89 -19.47 2.65
C PHE A 473 31.83 -18.58 3.47
N PHE A 474 32.54 -17.70 2.80
CA PHE A 474 33.59 -16.88 3.39
C PHE A 474 33.50 -15.45 2.89
N TRP A 475 33.81 -14.51 3.78
CA TRP A 475 33.77 -13.08 3.50
C TRP A 475 35.13 -12.42 3.76
N GLU A 476 35.45 -11.43 2.93
CA GLU A 476 36.55 -10.51 3.14
C GLU A 476 36.00 -9.08 3.15
N TRP A 477 36.45 -8.28 4.11
CA TRP A 477 35.89 -6.97 4.41
C TRP A 477 36.95 -5.87 4.23
N GLU A 478 36.57 -4.75 3.62
CA GLU A 478 37.46 -3.59 3.42
C GLU A 478 37.68 -2.79 4.71
N ARG A 479 36.56 -2.55 5.40
CA ARG A 479 36.44 -1.74 6.61
C ARG A 479 36.10 -2.66 7.79
N SER A 480 35.81 -2.10 8.95
CA SER A 480 35.61 -2.88 10.18
C SER A 480 34.37 -2.42 10.95
N GLY A 481 33.86 -3.30 11.82
CA GLY A 481 32.67 -3.05 12.65
C GLY A 481 31.44 -2.73 11.80
N LYS A 482 30.58 -1.83 12.27
CA LYS A 482 29.35 -1.45 11.55
C LYS A 482 29.57 -0.81 10.17
N ALA A 483 30.79 -0.34 9.90
CA ALA A 483 31.17 0.23 8.61
C ALA A 483 31.76 -0.80 7.65
N ALA A 484 31.86 -2.08 8.04
CA ALA A 484 32.40 -3.15 7.22
C ALA A 484 31.61 -3.32 5.92
N ARG A 485 32.36 -3.42 4.81
CA ARG A 485 31.85 -3.50 3.45
C ARG A 485 32.53 -4.69 2.74
N CYS A 486 31.73 -5.59 2.18
CA CYS A 486 32.20 -6.84 1.59
C CYS A 486 33.03 -6.56 0.34
N MET A 487 34.29 -7.01 0.29
CA MET A 487 35.15 -6.95 -0.90
C MET A 487 35.14 -8.25 -1.69
N ARG A 488 34.88 -9.37 -1.00
CA ARG A 488 34.85 -10.69 -1.61
C ARG A 488 33.93 -11.61 -0.83
N HIS A 489 33.13 -12.38 -1.55
CA HIS A 489 32.30 -13.43 -1.01
C HIS A 489 32.48 -14.69 -1.87
N TRP A 490 32.94 -15.78 -1.26
CA TRP A 490 33.24 -17.03 -1.98
C TRP A 490 32.81 -18.25 -1.19
N ALA A 491 32.59 -19.36 -1.89
CA ALA A 491 32.25 -20.63 -1.28
C ALA A 491 33.42 -21.62 -1.30
N SER A 492 33.29 -22.72 -0.58
CA SER A 492 34.22 -23.86 -0.62
C SER A 492 34.23 -24.59 -1.97
N PHE A 493 33.30 -24.25 -2.88
CA PHE A 493 33.22 -24.75 -4.25
C PHE A 493 33.44 -23.62 -5.28
N SER A 494 34.03 -23.96 -6.42
CA SER A 494 34.58 -22.98 -7.37
C SER A 494 33.55 -22.16 -8.17
N GLN A 495 32.27 -22.52 -8.10
CA GLN A 495 31.21 -21.85 -8.87
C GLN A 495 30.79 -20.50 -8.26
N MET A 496 31.34 -20.15 -7.08
CA MET A 496 31.01 -18.93 -6.37
C MET A 496 32.26 -18.27 -5.80
N ASP A 497 32.66 -17.18 -6.43
CA ASP A 497 33.71 -16.25 -5.99
C ASP A 497 33.39 -14.90 -6.62
N THR A 498 32.75 -14.03 -5.84
CA THR A 498 32.34 -12.70 -6.27
C THR A 498 33.19 -11.66 -5.58
N ARG A 499 33.69 -10.68 -6.32
CA ARG A 499 34.47 -9.55 -5.79
C ARG A 499 33.76 -8.24 -6.06
N TYR A 500 33.91 -7.31 -5.13
CA TYR A 500 33.24 -6.01 -5.17
C TYR A 500 34.28 -4.90 -5.13
N ALA A 501 34.29 -4.07 -6.17
CA ALA A 501 35.06 -2.85 -6.24
C ALA A 501 34.10 -1.67 -6.09
N TRP A 502 34.22 -0.98 -4.97
CA TRP A 502 33.28 0.06 -4.60
C TRP A 502 33.82 1.46 -4.87
N ASP A 503 32.94 2.34 -5.30
CA ASP A 503 33.17 3.78 -5.38
C ASP A 503 32.39 4.49 -4.25
N ASP A 504 33.01 5.50 -3.63
CA ASP A 504 32.38 6.31 -2.59
C ASP A 504 31.26 7.23 -3.14
N ASN A 505 31.10 7.31 -4.48
CA ASN A 505 29.99 8.01 -5.13
C ASN A 505 28.72 7.15 -5.31
N GLY A 506 28.58 6.04 -4.58
CA GLY A 506 27.37 5.21 -4.60
C GLY A 506 27.31 4.20 -5.75
N SER A 507 28.46 3.82 -6.30
CA SER A 507 28.56 2.79 -7.33
C SER A 507 29.37 1.59 -6.86
N VAL A 508 29.04 0.41 -7.38
CA VAL A 508 29.81 -0.82 -7.20
C VAL A 508 29.98 -1.53 -8.51
N THR A 509 31.20 -1.98 -8.77
CA THR A 509 31.53 -2.94 -9.82
C THR A 509 31.65 -4.33 -9.21
N VAL A 510 30.82 -5.25 -9.69
CA VAL A 510 30.82 -6.66 -9.30
C VAL A 510 31.65 -7.43 -10.32
N HIS A 511 32.59 -8.25 -9.84
CA HIS A 511 33.34 -9.19 -10.66
C HIS A 511 32.88 -10.60 -10.33
N ASN A 512 32.28 -11.28 -11.30
CA ASN A 512 31.74 -12.62 -11.17
C ASN A 512 32.85 -13.69 -11.33
N ALA A 513 32.55 -14.91 -10.88
CA ALA A 513 33.50 -16.03 -10.93
C ALA A 513 33.94 -16.42 -12.36
N ASP A 514 33.11 -16.13 -13.37
CA ASP A 514 33.40 -16.35 -14.78
C ASP A 514 34.20 -15.22 -15.44
N GLY A 515 34.55 -14.17 -14.67
CA GLY A 515 35.28 -12.99 -15.12
C GLY A 515 34.39 -11.89 -15.70
N SER A 516 33.07 -12.11 -15.81
CA SER A 516 32.13 -11.07 -16.22
C SER A 516 31.98 -9.98 -15.16
N GLN A 517 31.49 -8.81 -15.58
CA GLN A 517 31.38 -7.63 -14.71
C GLN A 517 30.00 -7.01 -14.81
N GLU A 518 29.49 -6.54 -13.67
CA GLU A 518 28.24 -5.78 -13.59
C GLU A 518 28.49 -4.50 -12.82
N VAL A 519 27.82 -3.41 -13.19
CA VAL A 519 27.91 -2.13 -12.47
C VAL A 519 26.54 -1.75 -11.95
N TYR A 520 26.49 -1.36 -10.68
CA TYR A 520 25.29 -0.83 -10.04
C TYR A 520 25.59 0.59 -9.59
N VAL A 521 24.65 1.50 -9.83
CA VAL A 521 24.74 2.90 -9.41
C VAL A 521 23.48 3.24 -8.62
N HIS A 522 23.68 3.82 -7.44
CA HIS A 522 22.61 4.20 -6.53
C HIS A 522 22.61 5.70 -6.29
N ASP A 523 21.43 6.23 -5.96
CA ASP A 523 21.32 7.61 -5.49
C ASP A 523 21.63 7.72 -3.98
N GLN A 524 21.64 8.96 -3.48
CA GLN A 524 21.89 9.26 -2.06
C GLN A 524 20.83 8.67 -1.10
N ARG A 525 19.72 8.14 -1.61
CA ARG A 525 18.65 7.50 -0.85
C ARG A 525 18.70 5.97 -0.97
N ALA A 526 19.83 5.41 -1.43
CA ALA A 526 20.05 3.96 -1.60
C ALA A 526 19.14 3.30 -2.65
N ARG A 527 18.65 4.05 -3.64
CA ARG A 527 17.82 3.50 -4.72
C ARG A 527 18.66 3.26 -5.97
N LEU A 528 18.46 2.11 -6.61
CA LEU A 528 19.18 1.74 -7.85
C LEU A 528 18.71 2.60 -9.02
N VAL A 529 19.60 3.45 -9.55
CA VAL A 529 19.30 4.36 -10.67
C VAL A 529 19.85 3.85 -12.00
N GLN A 530 20.92 3.06 -11.99
CA GLN A 530 21.49 2.44 -13.17
C GLN A 530 22.05 1.05 -12.85
N ARG A 531 21.83 0.12 -13.78
CA ARG A 531 22.51 -1.18 -13.80
C ARG A 531 23.11 -1.41 -15.17
N ILE A 532 24.36 -1.87 -15.22
CA ILE A 532 25.05 -2.32 -16.43
C ILE A 532 25.28 -3.82 -16.29
N ASP A 533 24.67 -4.60 -17.18
CA ASP A 533 24.78 -6.06 -17.23
C ASP A 533 26.13 -6.51 -17.82
N PRO A 534 26.49 -7.82 -17.72
CA PRO A 534 27.73 -8.37 -18.26
C PRO A 534 28.02 -8.11 -19.74
N ASP A 535 26.97 -7.97 -20.55
CA ASP A 535 27.04 -7.72 -21.98
C ASP A 535 27.08 -6.22 -22.33
N GLY A 536 27.09 -5.35 -21.32
CA GLY A 536 27.05 -3.89 -21.46
C GLY A 536 25.63 -3.33 -21.61
N ALA A 537 24.59 -4.15 -21.47
CA ALA A 537 23.21 -3.68 -21.50
C ALA A 537 22.91 -2.76 -20.30
N GLU A 538 22.40 -1.56 -20.56
CA GLU A 538 22.15 -0.55 -19.54
C GLU A 538 20.65 -0.44 -19.21
N HIS A 539 20.34 -0.48 -17.92
CA HIS A 539 18.99 -0.27 -17.39
C HIS A 539 18.98 1.00 -16.55
N PHE A 540 17.97 1.84 -16.73
CA PHE A 540 17.83 3.08 -15.96
C PHE A 540 16.52 3.16 -15.21
N LYS A 541 16.57 3.75 -14.02
CA LYS A 541 15.40 4.01 -13.18
C LYS A 541 15.45 5.43 -12.64
N SER A 542 14.28 6.08 -12.62
CA SER A 542 14.09 7.36 -11.94
C SER A 542 12.95 7.25 -10.94
N TYR A 543 13.04 8.06 -9.89
CA TYR A 543 12.09 8.03 -8.79
C TYR A 543 11.67 9.45 -8.43
N ASP A 544 10.44 9.60 -7.95
CA ASP A 544 9.98 10.86 -7.39
C ASP A 544 10.51 11.11 -5.97
N ASP A 545 10.14 12.25 -5.41
CA ASP A 545 10.52 12.66 -4.06
C ASP A 545 9.96 11.74 -2.96
N LYS A 546 8.88 11.00 -3.26
CA LYS A 546 8.22 10.05 -2.35
C LYS A 546 8.79 8.63 -2.46
N GLY A 547 9.80 8.39 -3.31
CA GLY A 547 10.39 7.06 -3.46
C GLY A 547 9.82 6.20 -4.57
N ARG A 548 8.81 6.68 -5.29
CA ARG A 548 8.06 5.87 -6.25
C ARG A 548 8.74 5.90 -7.61
N LEU A 549 8.80 4.76 -8.29
CA LEU A 549 9.42 4.62 -9.61
C LEU A 549 8.62 5.43 -10.63
N THR A 550 9.20 6.47 -11.21
CA THR A 550 8.52 7.31 -12.22
C THR A 550 8.81 6.88 -13.63
N VAL A 551 10.02 6.36 -13.88
CA VAL A 551 10.44 5.91 -15.20
C VAL A 551 11.38 4.72 -15.06
N GLU A 552 11.20 3.74 -15.94
CA GLU A 552 12.14 2.65 -16.19
C GLU A 552 12.47 2.64 -17.69
N GLN A 553 13.76 2.53 -18.02
CA GLN A 553 14.23 2.39 -19.38
C GLN A 553 15.00 1.07 -19.52
N ASP A 554 14.63 0.28 -20.52
CA ASP A 554 15.30 -0.97 -20.84
C ASP A 554 16.53 -0.73 -21.76
N PRO A 555 17.40 -1.76 -21.94
CA PRO A 555 18.59 -1.64 -22.78
C PRO A 555 18.32 -1.39 -24.27
N LEU A 556 17.09 -1.64 -24.74
CA LEU A 556 16.67 -1.35 -26.11
C LEU A 556 16.16 0.09 -26.27
N GLY A 557 16.15 0.87 -25.18
CA GLY A 557 15.67 2.24 -25.13
C GLY A 557 14.16 2.38 -24.98
N ALA A 558 13.43 1.29 -24.69
CA ALA A 558 12.00 1.38 -24.40
C ALA A 558 11.80 1.98 -23.01
N VAL A 559 10.91 2.97 -22.93
CA VAL A 559 10.63 3.71 -21.70
C VAL A 559 9.23 3.38 -21.19
N THR A 560 9.17 2.94 -19.94
CA THR A 560 7.92 2.77 -19.18
C THR A 560 7.82 3.88 -18.15
N ALA A 561 6.77 4.69 -18.21
CA ALA A 561 6.52 5.77 -17.27
C ALA A 561 5.32 5.46 -16.37
N TYR A 562 5.44 5.77 -15.08
CA TYR A 562 4.41 5.56 -14.07
C TYR A 562 3.89 6.92 -13.58
N GLN A 563 2.59 6.99 -13.33
CA GLN A 563 1.94 8.15 -12.72
C GLN A 563 1.16 7.66 -11.50
N TYR A 564 1.27 8.42 -10.42
CA TYR A 564 0.63 8.09 -9.16
C TYR A 564 -0.26 9.25 -8.73
N ASP A 565 -1.36 8.93 -8.06
CA ASP A 565 -2.15 9.93 -7.37
C ASP A 565 -1.46 10.45 -6.09
N GLU A 566 -2.08 11.42 -5.41
CA GLU A 566 -1.56 11.96 -4.15
C GLU A 566 -1.43 10.91 -3.04
N ALA A 567 -2.29 9.89 -3.06
CA ALA A 567 -2.34 8.79 -2.11
C ALA A 567 -1.38 7.64 -2.46
N GLY A 568 -0.67 7.71 -3.59
CA GLY A 568 0.31 6.69 -4.00
C GLY A 568 -0.21 5.54 -4.83
N ARG A 569 -1.43 5.63 -5.38
CA ARG A 569 -2.03 4.60 -6.24
C ARG A 569 -1.78 4.82 -7.72
#